data_AF-A0ABD1L5I3-F1
#
_entry.id   AF-A0ABD1L5I3-F1
#
_cell.length_a   1.000
_cell.length_b   1.000
_cell.length_c   1.000
_cell.angle_alpha   90.00
_cell.angle_beta   90.00
_cell.angle_gamma   90.00
#
_symmetry.space_group_name_H-M   'P 1'
#
loop_
_entity.id
_entity.type
_entity.pdbx_description
1 polymer ?
#
loop_
_entity_poly.entity_id
_entity_poly.type
_entity_poly.pdbx_seq_one_letter_code
_entity_poly.pdbx_strand_id
1 'polypeptide(L)'
;MNGAVEAANKNIKKIIQKMLVSYKDWHEMLPFALHGYRTSVRTSIGATPYSLVYGMEAILPIEVEIPSLRVIIEAKLSGVEWVQNRYD
;
A
#
# COMPACT_ATOMS: atom_id res chain seq x y z
N MET A 1 4.80 -2.64 -27.04
CA MET A 1 5.38 -1.48 -26.31
C MET A 1 4.73 -1.41 -24.94
N ASN A 2 5.43 -1.79 -23.86
CA ASN A 2 4.93 -1.74 -22.47
C ASN A 2 5.97 -1.16 -21.49
N GLY A 3 6.96 -0.40 -21.99
CA GLY A 3 8.11 0.05 -21.19
C GLY A 3 7.75 0.87 -19.95
N ALA A 4 6.70 1.69 -20.01
CA ALA A 4 6.22 2.45 -18.84
C ALA A 4 5.67 1.53 -17.74
N VAL A 5 4.88 0.52 -18.14
CA VAL A 5 4.32 -0.48 -17.22
C VAL A 5 5.44 -1.36 -16.63
N GLU A 6 6.40 -1.77 -17.45
CA GLU A 6 7.56 -2.53 -17.00
C GLU A 6 8.41 -1.76 -15.98
N ALA A 7 8.65 -0.47 -16.23
CA ALA A 7 9.37 0.40 -15.30
C ALA A 7 8.62 0.58 -13.98
N ALA A 8 7.30 0.77 -14.03
CA ALA A 8 6.46 0.86 -12.83
C ALA A 8 6.50 -0.46 -12.03
N ASN A 9 6.32 -1.60 -12.68
CA ASN A 9 6.37 -2.92 -12.05
C ASN A 9 7.74 -3.20 -11.42
N LYS A 10 8.83 -2.81 -12.09
CA LYS A 10 10.20 -2.94 -11.53
C LYS A 10 10.38 -2.11 -10.25
N ASN A 11 9.78 -0.91 -10.18
CA ASN A 11 9.82 -0.08 -8.98
C ASN A 11 8.99 -0.67 -7.85
N ILE A 12 7.78 -1.15 -8.14
CA ILE A 12 6.91 -1.79 -7.14
C ILE A 12 7.59 -3.03 -6.55
N LYS A 13 8.19 -3.87 -7.41
CA LYS A 13 8.97 -5.04 -6.97
C LYS A 13 10.10 -4.65 -6.00
N LYS A 14 10.87 -3.60 -6.31
CA LYS A 14 11.94 -3.10 -5.43
C LYS A 14 11.43 -2.62 -4.08
N ILE A 15 10.25 -1.98 -4.05
CA ILE A 15 9.64 -1.51 -2.80
C ILE A 15 9.24 -2.72 -1.96
N ILE A 16 8.54 -3.69 -2.54
CA ILE A 16 8.16 -4.93 -1.85
C ILE A 16 9.39 -5.62 -1.29
N GLN A 17 10.44 -5.81 -2.10
CA GLN A 17 11.69 -6.45 -1.67
C GLN A 17 12.35 -5.79 -0.45
N LYS A 18 12.16 -4.47 -0.26
CA LYS A 18 12.65 -3.75 0.92
C LYS A 18 11.77 -3.91 2.15
N MET A 19 10.49 -4.24 1.98
CA MET A 19 9.52 -4.41 3.06
C MET A 19 9.37 -5.87 3.50
N LEU A 20 9.81 -6.82 2.67
CA LEU A 20 9.73 -8.25 2.97
C LEU A 20 10.51 -8.62 4.24
N VAL A 21 9.82 -9.26 5.17
CA VAL A 21 10.44 -9.98 6.30
C VAL A 21 10.72 -11.43 5.91
N SER A 22 9.78 -12.07 5.20
CA SER A 22 9.90 -13.39 4.58
C SER A 22 9.32 -13.35 3.16
N TYR A 23 9.90 -14.10 2.22
CA TYR A 23 9.44 -14.13 0.82
C TYR A 23 7.98 -14.55 0.66
N LYS A 24 7.44 -15.31 1.62
CA LYS A 24 6.05 -15.80 1.58
C LYS A 24 5.01 -14.69 1.78
N ASP A 25 5.41 -13.59 2.40
CA ASP A 25 4.47 -12.55 2.89
C ASP A 25 4.39 -11.35 1.92
N TRP A 26 4.85 -11.51 0.67
CA TRP A 26 4.88 -10.45 -0.33
C TRP A 26 3.50 -9.86 -0.63
N HIS A 27 2.47 -10.69 -0.55
CA HIS A 27 1.09 -10.32 -0.81
C HIS A 27 0.52 -9.44 0.30
N GLU A 28 0.97 -9.62 1.55
CA GLU A 28 0.63 -8.74 2.67
C GLU A 28 1.31 -7.38 2.55
N MET A 29 2.52 -7.33 1.98
CA MET A 29 3.27 -6.08 1.77
C MET A 29 2.83 -5.31 0.52
N LEU A 30 2.13 -5.97 -0.41
CA LEU A 30 1.73 -5.38 -1.69
C LEU A 30 0.85 -4.12 -1.54
N PRO A 31 -0.19 -4.08 -0.69
CA PRO A 31 -1.02 -2.88 -0.50
C PRO A 31 -0.18 -1.68 -0.03
N PHE A 32 0.75 -1.91 0.90
CA PHE A 32 1.63 -0.86 1.43
C PHE A 32 2.62 -0.37 0.38
N ALA A 33 3.20 -1.29 -0.39
CA ALA A 33 4.12 -0.94 -1.47
C ALA A 33 3.44 -0.13 -2.58
N LEU A 34 2.20 -0.48 -2.94
CA LEU A 34 1.39 0.27 -3.90
C LEU A 34 1.01 1.65 -3.36
N HIS A 35 0.63 1.74 -2.08
CA HIS A 35 0.32 3.02 -1.44
C HIS A 35 1.55 3.94 -1.48
N GLY A 36 2.69 3.49 -0.95
CA GLY A 36 3.93 4.26 -0.99
C GLY A 36 4.37 4.60 -2.41
N TYR A 37 4.13 3.72 -3.39
CA TYR A 37 4.43 4.02 -4.78
C TYR A 37 3.61 5.22 -5.30
N ARG A 38 2.30 5.23 -4.99
CA ARG A 38 1.32 6.23 -5.46
C ARG A 38 1.43 7.58 -4.76
N THR A 39 1.80 7.60 -3.48
CA THR A 39 1.85 8.82 -2.66
C THR A 39 3.23 9.47 -2.57
N SER A 40 4.28 8.81 -3.07
CA SER A 40 5.62 9.41 -3.13
C SER A 40 5.85 10.17 -4.44
N VAL A 41 6.47 11.34 -4.32
CA VAL A 41 6.88 12.16 -5.49
C VAL A 41 7.86 11.37 -6.35
N ARG A 42 7.60 11.31 -7.64
CA ARG A 42 8.50 10.67 -8.62
C ARG A 42 9.44 11.72 -9.18
N THR A 43 10.75 11.54 -8.98
CA THR A 43 11.78 12.48 -9.48
C THR A 43 11.68 12.76 -10.98
N SER A 44 11.25 11.78 -11.77
CA SER A 44 11.06 11.93 -13.22
C SER A 44 9.86 12.78 -13.64
N ILE A 45 8.87 12.97 -12.76
CA ILE A 45 7.61 13.67 -13.06
C ILE A 45 7.41 14.90 -12.17
N GLY A 46 8.08 14.97 -11.01
CA GLY A 46 7.94 16.05 -10.04
C GLY A 46 6.64 16.01 -9.21
N ALA A 47 5.78 15.02 -9.44
CA ALA A 47 4.49 14.85 -8.78
C ALA A 47 4.29 13.43 -8.23
N THR A 48 3.27 13.23 -7.40
CA THR A 48 2.85 11.91 -6.95
C THR A 48 1.95 11.26 -8.02
N PRO A 49 2.06 9.94 -8.30
CA PRO A 49 1.13 9.28 -9.21
C PRO A 49 -0.35 9.45 -8.80
N TYR A 50 -0.62 9.58 -7.50
CA TYR A 50 -1.95 9.86 -6.98
C TYR A 50 -2.48 11.23 -7.44
N SER A 51 -1.68 12.30 -7.31
CA SER A 51 -2.13 13.65 -7.70
C SER A 51 -2.34 13.79 -9.21
N LEU A 52 -1.61 13.03 -10.03
CA LEU A 52 -1.86 12.95 -11.47
C LEU A 52 -3.20 12.31 -11.84
N VAL A 53 -3.71 11.38 -11.01
CA VAL A 53 -4.98 10.68 -11.27
C VAL A 53 -6.17 11.46 -10.72
N TYR A 54 -6.03 12.04 -9.53
CA TYR A 54 -7.15 12.64 -8.80
C TYR A 54 -7.12 14.18 -8.73
N GLY A 55 -6.04 14.82 -9.20
CA GLY A 55 -5.89 16.27 -9.17
C GLY A 55 -5.59 16.87 -7.80
N MET A 56 -5.34 16.04 -6.78
CA MET A 56 -5.00 16.47 -5.41
C MET A 56 -3.98 15.53 -4.77
N GLU A 57 -3.22 16.03 -3.81
CA GLU A 57 -2.31 15.17 -3.03
C GLU A 57 -3.07 14.17 -2.16
N ALA A 58 -2.46 13.02 -1.93
CA ALA A 58 -3.03 12.02 -1.03
C ALA A 58 -2.97 12.55 0.41
N ILE A 59 -4.15 12.70 1.03
CA ILE A 59 -4.27 13.10 2.43
C ILE A 59 -4.55 11.84 3.25
N LEU A 60 -3.69 11.54 4.23
CA LEU A 60 -3.94 10.48 5.19
C LEU A 60 -5.12 10.89 6.08
N PRO A 61 -6.15 10.04 6.22
CA PRO A 61 -7.24 10.31 7.16
C PRO A 61 -6.68 10.46 8.58
N ILE A 62 -7.18 11.43 9.33
CA ILE A 62 -6.82 11.61 10.75
C ILE A 62 -7.09 10.35 11.58
N GLU A 63 -8.02 9.52 11.14
CA GLU A 63 -8.37 8.24 11.77
C GLU A 63 -7.22 7.23 11.80
N VAL A 64 -6.21 7.39 10.94
CA VAL A 64 -4.98 6.58 10.94
C VAL A 64 -4.07 6.98 12.11
N GLU A 65 -4.06 8.27 12.48
CA GLU A 65 -3.25 8.81 13.58
C GLU A 65 -4.00 8.74 14.92
N ILE A 66 -5.31 9.00 14.90
CA ILE A 66 -6.24 8.89 16.02
C ILE A 66 -7.23 7.78 15.68
N PRO A 67 -7.02 6.53 16.15
CA PRO A 67 -7.85 5.40 15.78
C PRO A 67 -9.32 5.69 16.04
N SER A 68 -10.12 5.83 14.97
CA SER A 68 -11.56 5.98 15.09
C SER A 68 -12.18 4.66 15.57
N LEU A 69 -13.38 4.72 16.16
CA LEU A 69 -14.09 3.50 16.56
C LEU A 69 -14.28 2.54 15.38
N ARG A 70 -14.48 3.05 14.16
CA ARG A 70 -14.57 2.25 12.94
C ARG A 70 -13.27 1.50 12.67
N VAL A 71 -12.12 2.20 12.65
CA VAL A 71 -10.80 1.59 12.42
C VAL A 71 -10.48 0.55 13.49
N ILE A 72 -10.82 0.82 14.75
CA ILE A 72 -10.63 -0.14 15.86
C ILE A 72 -11.49 -1.39 15.67
N ILE A 73 -12.75 -1.23 15.26
CA ILE A 73 -13.66 -2.37 15.02
C ILE A 73 -13.17 -3.19 13.82
N GLU A 74 -12.83 -2.55 12.70
CA GLU A 74 -12.29 -3.24 11.52
C GLU A 74 -10.99 -3.99 11.83
N ALA A 75 -10.08 -3.41 12.61
CA ALA A 75 -8.83 -4.06 13.03
C ALA A 75 -9.06 -5.26 13.97
N LYS A 76 -10.08 -5.21 14.83
CA LYS A 76 -10.45 -6.35 15.68
C LYS A 76 -11.12 -7.46 14.88
N LEU A 77 -12.02 -7.10 13.96
CA LEU A 77 -12.71 -8.06 13.09
C LEU A 77 -11.71 -8.76 12.16
N SER A 78 -10.75 -8.03 11.58
CA SER A 78 -9.72 -8.62 10.73
C SER A 78 -8.87 -9.64 11.48
N GLY A 79 -8.48 -9.36 12.73
CA GLY A 79 -7.77 -10.31 13.58
C GLY A 79 -8.59 -11.57 13.91
N VAL A 80 -9.90 -11.43 14.11
CA VAL A 80 -10.81 -12.56 14.40
C VAL A 80 -11.04 -13.43 13.16
N GLU A 81 -11.29 -12.84 11.99
CA GLU A 81 -11.40 -13.59 10.73
C GLU A 81 -10.09 -14.30 10.35
N TRP A 82 -8.93 -13.67 10.60
CA TRP A 82 -7.62 -14.27 10.34
C TRP A 82 -7.37 -15.54 11.17
N VAL A 83 -7.76 -15.51 12.44
CA VAL A 83 -7.64 -16.68 13.33
C VAL A 83 -8.54 -17.81 12.83
N GLN A 84 -9.76 -17.50 12.36
CA GLN A 84 -10.70 -18.50 11.86
C GLN A 84 -10.18 -19.21 10.60
N ASN A 85 -9.71 -18.46 9.59
CA ASN A 85 -9.19 -18.99 8.32
C ASN A 85 -7.90 -19.82 8.45
N ARG A 86 -7.24 -19.83 9.62
CA ARG A 86 -6.03 -20.63 9.85
C ARG A 86 -6.33 -22.05 10.34
N TYR A 87 -7.54 -22.29 10.84
CA TYR A 87 -7.97 -23.59 11.37
C TYR A 87 -8.91 -24.35 10.43
N ASP A 88 -9.27 -23.75 9.29
CA ASP A 88 -9.97 -24.38 8.16
C ASP A 88 -8.99 -24.71 7.02
#